data_AF-A0A7V9UYA8-F1
#
_entry.id   AF-A0A7V9UYA8-F1
#
_cell.length_a   1.000
_cell.length_b   1.000
_cell.length_c   1.000
_cell.angle_alpha   90.00
_cell.angle_beta   90.00
_cell.angle_gamma   90.00
#
_symmetry.space_group_name_H-M   'P 1'
#
loop_
_entity.id
_entity.type
_entity.pdbx_description
1 polymer ?
#
loop_
_entity_poly.entity_id
_entity_poly.type
_entity_poly.pdbx_seq_one_letter_code
_entity_poly.pdbx_strand_id
1 'polypeptide(L)'
;MAQTLPRNADLADQLDLLADISEILGEESFKIIAYRRAATRIRETPSPVAQLALSGRATDLPGIGKTIEQKVLEVVEGGEMKALAKRRGQVPAGVVEFLRLPGVGPKTAARIWGELGITTLDGLQVAAQEGRLRGLSGLGQKSEEKILKSLAEGAGRKAPREDRGLLGVGLPAVERVVAELSAHPAAIAVSEAGSVRRRRETVRDLDVIATSKDAPALIAAFCEGEWVAEVVARGETKATVVGHQCLRFDLRVVPPECYGNVLQ
;
A
#
# COMPACT_ATOMS: atom_id res chain seq x y z
N MET A 1 21.27 13.06 10.88
CA MET A 1 19.97 12.42 11.14
C MET A 1 19.89 11.23 10.20
N ALA A 2 19.65 10.02 10.70
CA ALA A 2 19.51 8.85 9.82
C ALA A 2 18.31 9.11 8.89
N GLN A 3 18.55 9.08 7.58
CA GLN A 3 17.51 9.28 6.58
C GLN A 3 16.58 8.07 6.66
N THR A 4 15.35 8.26 7.15
CA THR A 4 14.36 7.18 7.21
C THR A 4 14.06 6.74 5.78
N LEU A 5 14.39 5.50 5.45
CA LEU A 5 14.17 4.96 4.11
C LEU A 5 12.66 4.85 3.83
N PRO A 6 12.22 5.10 2.58
CA PRO A 6 10.82 4.94 2.20
C PRO A 6 10.40 3.47 2.31
N ARG A 7 9.13 3.24 2.68
CA ARG A 7 8.57 1.89 2.71
C ARG A 7 8.30 1.42 1.27
N ASN A 8 8.21 0.10 1.08
CA ASN A 8 7.93 -0.45 -0.23
C ASN A 8 6.55 -0.02 -0.73
N ALA A 9 5.56 0.11 0.16
CA ALA A 9 4.25 0.65 -0.21
C ALA A 9 4.35 2.09 -0.74
N ASP A 10 5.11 2.97 -0.09
CA ASP A 10 5.26 4.37 -0.53
C ASP A 10 5.91 4.45 -1.92
N LEU A 11 6.92 3.61 -2.18
CA LEU A 11 7.56 3.49 -3.49
C LEU A 11 6.59 2.98 -4.57
N ALA A 12 5.81 1.94 -4.25
CA ALA A 12 4.83 1.36 -5.15
C ALA A 12 3.72 2.36 -5.49
N ASP A 13 3.23 3.11 -4.50
CA ASP A 13 2.18 4.12 -4.70
C ASP A 13 2.65 5.27 -5.60
N GLN A 14 3.91 5.69 -5.50
CA GLN A 14 4.48 6.66 -6.44
C GLN A 14 4.60 6.12 -7.87
N LEU A 15 4.95 4.83 -8.04
CA LEU A 15 5.00 4.19 -9.37
C LEU A 15 3.61 4.02 -9.97
N ASP A 16 2.61 3.63 -9.18
CA ASP A 16 1.22 3.52 -9.63
C ASP A 16 0.69 4.89 -10.06
N LEU A 17 0.93 5.94 -9.25
CA LEU A 17 0.55 7.30 -9.62
C LEU A 17 1.28 7.78 -10.88
N LEU A 18 2.57 7.46 -11.02
CA LEU A 18 3.34 7.75 -12.23
C LEU A 18 2.72 7.07 -13.44
N ALA A 19 2.33 5.80 -13.32
CA ALA A 19 1.67 5.04 -14.38
C ALA A 19 0.32 5.67 -14.78
N ASP A 20 -0.48 6.06 -13.79
CA ASP A 20 -1.80 6.66 -14.02
C ASP A 20 -1.70 8.02 -14.71
N ILE A 21 -0.78 8.89 -14.26
CA ILE A 21 -0.57 10.19 -14.91
C ILE A 21 0.01 10.01 -16.32
N SER A 22 0.95 9.08 -16.51
CA SER A 22 1.46 8.72 -17.84
C SER A 22 0.35 8.24 -18.78
N GLU A 23 -0.60 7.45 -18.27
CA GLU A 23 -1.75 6.97 -19.05
C GLU A 23 -2.74 8.11 -19.38
N ILE A 24 -2.96 9.06 -18.47
CA ILE A 24 -3.75 10.27 -18.73
C ILE A 24 -3.12 11.10 -19.86
N LEU A 25 -1.79 11.24 -19.85
CA LEU A 25 -1.04 11.98 -20.85
C LEU A 25 -0.89 11.24 -22.19
N GLY A 26 -1.38 10.00 -22.29
CA GLY A 26 -1.29 9.21 -23.52
C GLY A 26 0.13 8.71 -23.84
N GLU A 27 0.97 8.53 -22.83
CA GLU A 27 2.32 7.95 -23.02
C GLU A 27 2.28 6.48 -23.46
N GLU A 28 3.43 5.95 -23.85
CA GLU A 28 3.53 4.62 -24.43
C GLU A 28 3.17 3.52 -23.41
N SER A 29 2.27 2.63 -23.82
CA SER A 29 1.71 1.57 -22.98
C SER A 29 2.75 0.62 -22.38
N PHE A 30 3.88 0.39 -23.05
CA PHE A 30 4.95 -0.45 -22.50
C PHE A 30 5.60 0.16 -21.24
N LYS A 31 5.73 1.50 -21.15
CA LYS A 31 6.28 2.19 -19.96
C LYS A 31 5.31 2.11 -18.80
N ILE A 32 4.02 2.36 -19.08
CA ILE A 32 2.93 2.27 -18.10
C ILE A 32 2.87 0.87 -17.48
N ILE A 33 2.92 -0.18 -18.33
CA ILE A 33 2.95 -1.57 -17.88
C ILE A 33 4.19 -1.86 -17.04
N ALA A 34 5.37 -1.34 -17.42
CA ALA A 34 6.59 -1.51 -16.65
C ALA A 34 6.48 -0.87 -15.25
N TYR A 35 5.92 0.34 -15.15
CA TYR A 35 5.70 0.99 -13.84
C TYR A 35 4.74 0.20 -12.97
N ARG A 36 3.60 -0.25 -13.51
CA ARG A 36 2.64 -1.07 -12.74
C ARG A 36 3.24 -2.39 -12.27
N ARG A 37 3.99 -3.09 -13.14
CA ARG A 37 4.69 -4.34 -12.77
C ARG A 37 5.71 -4.11 -11.66
N ALA A 38 6.49 -3.04 -11.77
CA ALA A 38 7.43 -2.66 -10.72
C ALA A 38 6.71 -2.33 -9.40
N ALA A 39 5.62 -1.57 -9.44
CA ALA A 39 4.82 -1.23 -8.26
C ALA A 39 4.31 -2.49 -7.55
N THR A 40 3.70 -3.43 -8.29
CA THR A 40 3.27 -4.73 -7.75
C THR A 40 4.44 -5.48 -7.13
N ARG A 41 5.57 -5.62 -7.84
CA ARG A 41 6.72 -6.36 -7.33
C ARG A 41 7.27 -5.76 -6.04
N ILE A 42 7.41 -4.44 -6.00
CA ILE A 42 7.92 -3.72 -4.82
C ILE A 42 6.97 -3.92 -3.65
N ARG A 43 5.66 -3.76 -3.85
CA ARG A 43 4.62 -3.93 -2.82
C ARG A 43 4.60 -5.34 -2.23
N GLU A 44 4.84 -6.36 -3.05
CA GLU A 44 4.88 -7.77 -2.64
C GLU A 44 6.22 -8.17 -2.01
N THR A 45 7.28 -7.35 -2.14
CA THR A 45 8.60 -7.66 -1.58
C THR A 45 8.61 -7.39 -0.06
N PRO A 46 8.96 -8.37 0.78
CA PRO A 46 9.03 -8.15 2.24
C PRO A 46 10.24 -7.32 2.69
N SER A 47 11.38 -7.50 2.02
CA SER A 47 12.64 -6.81 2.32
C SER A 47 12.64 -5.36 1.84
N PRO A 48 13.40 -4.44 2.46
CA PRO A 48 13.48 -3.03 2.08
C PRO A 48 14.03 -2.84 0.66
N VAL A 49 13.17 -2.53 -0.31
CA VAL A 49 13.60 -2.27 -1.70
C VAL A 49 14.47 -1.03 -1.78
N ALA A 50 14.23 -0.02 -0.94
CA ALA A 50 15.07 1.16 -0.84
C ALA A 50 16.54 0.80 -0.53
N GLN A 51 16.77 -0.15 0.38
CA GLN A 51 18.10 -0.62 0.73
C GLN A 51 18.73 -1.46 -0.39
N LEU A 52 17.93 -2.32 -1.03
CA LEU A 52 18.39 -3.07 -2.21
C LEU A 52 18.86 -2.12 -3.33
N ALA A 53 18.11 -1.04 -3.59
CA ALA A 53 18.46 -0.05 -4.59
C ALA A 53 19.77 0.69 -4.24
N LEU A 54 19.96 1.09 -2.97
CA LEU A 54 21.21 1.70 -2.50
C LEU A 54 22.42 0.78 -2.69
N SER A 55 22.23 -0.53 -2.60
CA SER A 55 23.28 -1.53 -2.86
C SER A 55 23.42 -1.93 -4.33
N GLY A 56 22.63 -1.35 -5.25
CA GLY A 56 22.62 -1.71 -6.67
C GLY A 56 22.06 -3.11 -6.97
N ARG A 57 21.23 -3.63 -6.07
CA ARG A 57 20.66 -4.99 -6.11
C ARG A 57 19.15 -5.00 -6.32
N ALA A 58 18.51 -3.84 -6.49
CA ALA A 58 17.07 -3.82 -6.77
C ALA A 58 16.76 -4.50 -8.12
N THR A 59 17.73 -4.52 -9.04
CA THR A 59 17.62 -5.25 -10.32
C THR A 59 17.56 -6.77 -10.20
N ASP A 60 17.91 -7.33 -9.03
CA ASP A 60 17.77 -8.77 -8.76
C ASP A 60 16.28 -9.17 -8.67
N LEU A 61 15.38 -8.21 -8.45
CA LEU A 61 13.94 -8.44 -8.37
C LEU A 61 13.32 -8.49 -9.79
N PRO A 62 12.59 -9.57 -10.14
CA PRO A 62 11.92 -9.68 -11.43
C PRO A 62 10.99 -8.50 -11.72
N GLY A 63 11.16 -7.88 -12.89
CA GLY A 63 10.35 -6.72 -13.30
C GLY A 63 10.91 -5.36 -12.85
N ILE A 64 12.02 -5.33 -12.11
CA ILE A 64 12.74 -4.10 -11.75
C ILE A 64 14.02 -4.02 -12.59
N GLY A 65 14.09 -3.01 -13.47
CA GLY A 65 15.30 -2.70 -14.24
C GLY A 65 16.02 -1.46 -13.71
N LYS A 66 17.19 -1.13 -14.29
CA LYS A 66 18.00 0.04 -13.91
C LYS A 66 17.19 1.34 -13.86
N THR A 67 16.28 1.55 -14.79
CA THR A 67 15.44 2.77 -14.82
C THR A 67 14.52 2.88 -13.61
N ILE A 68 13.99 1.75 -13.12
CA ILE A 68 13.13 1.73 -11.93
C ILE A 68 13.98 1.87 -10.68
N GLU A 69 15.13 1.17 -10.60
CA GLU A 69 16.08 1.32 -9.50
C GLU A 69 16.51 2.78 -9.32
N GLN A 70 16.83 3.48 -10.42
CA GLN A 70 17.17 4.91 -10.37
C GLN A 70 16.01 5.77 -9.83
N LYS A 71 14.75 5.43 -10.15
CA LYS A 71 13.59 6.12 -9.57
C LYS A 71 13.45 5.87 -8.08
N VAL A 72 13.74 4.65 -7.62
CA VAL A 72 13.75 4.35 -6.18
C VAL A 72 14.83 5.17 -5.48
N LEU A 73 16.04 5.27 -6.05
CA LEU A 73 17.11 6.11 -5.53
C LEU A 73 16.71 7.58 -5.46
N GLU A 74 16.02 8.12 -6.47
CA GLU A 74 15.47 9.48 -6.43
C GLU A 74 14.52 9.70 -5.24
N VAL A 75 13.67 8.71 -4.90
CA VAL A 75 12.79 8.79 -3.73
C VAL A 75 13.58 8.72 -2.43
N VAL A 76 14.61 7.88 -2.36
CA VAL A 76 15.49 7.79 -1.19
C VAL A 76 16.20 9.13 -0.92
N GLU A 77 16.68 9.79 -1.98
CA GLU A 77 17.40 11.07 -1.87
C GLU A 77 16.47 12.26 -1.63
N GLY A 78 15.38 12.36 -2.40
CA GLY A 78 14.56 13.57 -2.50
C GLY A 78 13.08 13.40 -2.12
N GLY A 79 12.65 12.19 -1.73
CA GLY A 79 11.27 11.89 -1.32
C GLY A 79 10.28 11.71 -2.46
N GLU A 80 10.59 12.10 -3.70
CA GLU A 80 9.72 11.93 -4.86
C GLU A 80 10.51 11.59 -6.14
N MET A 81 9.95 10.74 -6.99
CA MET A 81 10.49 10.47 -8.32
C MET A 81 10.45 11.74 -9.18
N LYS A 82 11.56 12.12 -9.80
CA LYS A 82 11.63 13.32 -10.68
C LYS A 82 10.66 13.21 -11.85
N ALA A 83 10.50 11.99 -12.37
CA ALA A 83 9.56 11.68 -13.44
C ALA A 83 8.10 11.92 -13.05
N LEU A 84 7.75 11.67 -11.78
CA LEU A 84 6.41 11.89 -11.24
C LEU A 84 6.18 13.39 -11.04
N ALA A 85 7.10 14.09 -10.39
CA ALA A 85 7.04 15.54 -10.18
C ALA A 85 6.83 16.30 -11.51
N LYS A 86 7.60 15.95 -12.56
CA LYS A 86 7.48 16.56 -13.89
C LYS A 86 6.10 16.35 -14.54
N ARG A 87 5.50 15.17 -14.37
CA ARG A 87 4.21 14.84 -15.00
C ARG A 87 3.03 15.41 -14.22
N ARG A 88 3.14 15.48 -12.89
CA ARG A 88 2.15 16.12 -12.03
C ARG A 88 1.89 17.58 -12.42
N GLY A 89 2.92 18.29 -12.90
CA GLY A 89 2.77 19.66 -13.42
C GLY A 89 2.02 19.78 -14.77
N GLN A 90 1.78 18.67 -15.48
CA GLN A 90 1.11 18.67 -16.79
C GLN A 90 -0.38 18.31 -16.71
N VAL A 91 -0.83 17.74 -15.57
CA VAL A 91 -2.21 17.32 -15.36
C VAL A 91 -2.81 18.13 -14.21
N PRO A 92 -3.98 18.78 -14.40
CA PRO A 92 -4.63 19.51 -13.31
C PRO A 92 -4.89 18.62 -12.10
N ALA A 93 -4.66 19.14 -10.89
CA ALA A 93 -4.77 18.35 -9.67
C ALA A 93 -6.14 17.65 -9.51
N GLY A 94 -7.23 18.35 -9.85
CA GLY A 94 -8.57 17.75 -9.77
C GLY A 94 -8.81 16.61 -10.77
N VAL A 95 -8.11 16.58 -11.91
CA VAL A 95 -8.16 15.42 -12.84
C VAL A 95 -7.53 14.19 -12.19
N VAL A 96 -6.46 14.36 -11.42
CA VAL A 96 -5.85 13.27 -10.64
C VAL A 96 -6.78 12.81 -9.52
N GLU A 97 -7.54 13.73 -8.91
CA GLU A 97 -8.54 13.38 -7.88
C GLU A 97 -9.67 12.51 -8.42
N PHE A 98 -10.00 12.60 -9.72
CA PHE A 98 -11.01 11.75 -10.34
C PHE A 98 -10.66 10.27 -10.22
N LEU A 99 -9.38 9.91 -10.19
CA LEU A 99 -8.92 8.52 -10.04
C LEU A 99 -9.34 7.89 -8.70
N ARG A 100 -9.72 8.71 -7.70
CA ARG A 100 -10.24 8.23 -6.42
C ARG A 100 -11.70 7.81 -6.50
N LEU A 101 -12.41 8.17 -7.58
CA LEU A 101 -13.80 7.83 -7.77
C LEU A 101 -13.94 6.40 -8.31
N PRO A 102 -14.75 5.55 -7.67
CA PRO A 102 -15.01 4.19 -8.15
C PRO A 102 -15.47 4.19 -9.62
N GLY A 103 -14.75 3.44 -10.47
CA GLY A 103 -15.06 3.31 -11.89
C GLY A 103 -14.46 4.40 -12.78
N VAL A 104 -13.74 5.38 -12.23
CA VAL A 104 -13.03 6.40 -13.01
C VAL A 104 -11.53 6.06 -13.03
N GLY A 105 -11.09 5.37 -14.08
CA GLY A 105 -9.67 5.10 -14.32
C GLY A 105 -8.99 6.16 -15.19
N PRO A 106 -7.67 6.06 -15.42
CA PRO A 106 -6.86 7.04 -16.16
C PRO A 106 -7.42 7.45 -17.53
N LYS A 107 -7.83 6.47 -18.35
CA LYS A 107 -8.43 6.75 -19.67
C LYS A 107 -9.76 7.49 -19.59
N THR A 108 -10.55 7.22 -18.55
CA THR A 108 -11.83 7.91 -18.33
C THR A 108 -11.58 9.33 -17.84
N ALA A 109 -10.65 9.52 -16.90
CA ALA A 109 -10.23 10.85 -16.45
C ALA A 109 -9.68 11.70 -17.62
N ALA A 110 -8.86 11.10 -18.49
CA ALA A 110 -8.32 11.76 -19.69
C ALA A 110 -9.43 12.23 -20.65
N ARG A 111 -10.48 11.42 -20.87
CA ARG A 111 -11.61 11.79 -21.73
C ARG A 111 -12.48 12.87 -21.10
N ILE A 112 -12.79 12.76 -19.81
CA ILE A 112 -13.50 13.81 -19.06
C ILE A 112 -12.76 15.15 -19.19
N TRP A 113 -11.43 15.13 -19.05
CA TRP A 113 -10.62 16.33 -19.19
C TRP A 113 -10.55 16.82 -20.64
N GLY A 114 -10.20 15.95 -21.59
CA GLY A 114 -9.96 16.33 -22.98
C GLY A 114 -11.22 16.67 -23.78
N GLU A 115 -12.32 15.94 -23.57
CA GLU A 115 -13.56 16.13 -24.34
C GLU A 115 -14.52 17.11 -23.66
N LEU A 116 -14.56 17.16 -22.33
CA LEU A 116 -15.50 18.02 -21.59
C LEU A 116 -14.85 19.22 -20.90
N GLY A 117 -13.51 19.30 -20.86
CA GLY A 117 -12.78 20.39 -20.22
C GLY A 117 -12.88 20.42 -18.70
N ILE A 118 -13.35 19.34 -18.07
CA ILE A 118 -13.64 19.30 -16.64
C ILE A 118 -12.36 18.97 -15.87
N THR A 119 -12.02 19.83 -14.90
CA THR A 119 -10.77 19.72 -14.13
C THR A 119 -10.96 19.70 -12.62
N THR A 120 -12.20 19.83 -12.13
CA THR A 120 -12.55 19.88 -10.69
C THR A 120 -13.65 18.88 -10.35
N LEU A 121 -13.69 18.41 -9.09
CA LEU A 121 -14.74 17.50 -8.61
C LEU A 121 -16.14 18.12 -8.69
N ASP A 122 -16.25 19.41 -8.39
CA ASP A 122 -17.54 20.12 -8.47
C ASP A 122 -18.00 20.24 -9.92
N GLY A 123 -17.09 20.51 -10.87
CA GLY A 123 -17.40 20.51 -12.30
C GLY A 123 -17.81 19.13 -12.81
N LEU A 124 -17.18 18.07 -12.28
CA LEU A 124 -17.55 16.69 -12.58
C LEU A 124 -18.95 16.36 -12.05
N GLN A 125 -19.29 16.83 -10.85
CA GLN A 125 -20.62 16.66 -10.26
C GLN A 125 -21.70 17.31 -11.14
N VAL A 126 -21.51 18.57 -11.54
CA VAL A 126 -22.45 19.29 -12.40
C VAL A 126 -22.64 18.55 -13.73
N ALA A 127 -21.54 18.16 -14.39
CA ALA A 127 -21.63 17.44 -15.66
C ALA A 127 -22.34 16.08 -15.54
N ALA A 128 -22.17 15.37 -14.42
CA ALA A 128 -22.88 14.12 -14.17
C ALA A 128 -24.38 14.35 -13.92
N GLN A 129 -24.76 15.43 -13.22
CA GLN A 129 -26.17 15.80 -13.00
C GLN A 129 -26.87 16.20 -14.29
N GLU A 130 -26.16 16.91 -15.17
CA GLU A 130 -26.64 17.33 -16.50
C GLU A 130 -26.68 16.17 -17.52
N GLY A 131 -26.20 14.98 -17.14
CA GLY A 131 -26.15 13.83 -18.04
C GLY A 131 -25.14 13.99 -19.18
N ARG A 132 -24.09 14.80 -19.01
CA ARG A 132 -23.05 15.03 -20.03
C ARG A 132 -22.03 13.90 -20.10
N LEU A 133 -21.81 13.17 -19.00
CA LEU A 133 -20.78 12.13 -18.96
C LEU A 133 -21.19 10.88 -19.76
N ARG A 134 -22.50 10.57 -19.85
CA ARG A 134 -23.02 9.42 -20.61
C ARG A 134 -22.78 9.54 -22.13
N GLY A 135 -22.43 10.74 -22.62
CA GLY A 135 -22.04 10.94 -24.01
C GLY A 135 -20.61 10.47 -24.31
N LEU A 136 -19.78 10.28 -23.28
CA LEU A 136 -18.41 9.79 -23.44
C LEU A 136 -18.41 8.27 -23.60
N SER A 137 -17.56 7.79 -24.51
CA SER A 137 -17.40 6.35 -24.74
C SER A 137 -17.13 5.59 -23.42
N GLY A 138 -17.83 4.49 -23.17
CA GLY A 138 -17.64 3.69 -21.95
C GLY A 138 -18.15 4.32 -20.65
N LEU A 139 -18.77 5.52 -20.70
CA LEU A 139 -19.55 6.08 -19.62
C LEU A 139 -21.03 6.03 -20.01
N GLY A 140 -21.86 5.44 -19.16
CA GLY A 140 -23.31 5.41 -19.34
C GLY A 140 -24.03 5.93 -18.11
N GLN A 141 -25.36 5.94 -18.13
CA GLN A 141 -26.20 6.40 -17.03
C GLN A 141 -25.82 5.76 -15.68
N LYS A 142 -25.59 4.44 -15.64
CA LYS A 142 -25.16 3.74 -14.41
C LYS A 142 -23.80 4.22 -13.89
N SER A 143 -22.91 4.69 -14.76
CA SER A 143 -21.62 5.23 -14.35
C SER A 143 -21.77 6.62 -13.75
N GLU A 144 -22.62 7.47 -14.34
CA GLU A 144 -22.98 8.77 -13.77
C GLU A 144 -23.60 8.63 -12.38
N GLU A 145 -24.57 7.75 -12.22
CA GLU A 145 -25.22 7.49 -10.94
C GLU A 145 -24.20 7.04 -9.88
N LYS A 146 -23.25 6.19 -10.24
CA LYS A 146 -22.15 5.76 -9.35
C LYS A 146 -21.21 6.91 -9.00
N ILE A 147 -20.85 7.76 -9.96
CA ILE A 147 -20.00 8.93 -9.73
C ILE A 147 -20.70 9.91 -8.79
N LEU A 148 -21.97 10.25 -9.05
CA LEU A 148 -22.76 11.15 -8.21
C LEU A 148 -22.93 10.61 -6.79
N LYS A 149 -23.26 9.34 -6.66
CA LYS A 149 -23.36 8.69 -5.34
C LYS A 149 -22.03 8.78 -4.59
N SER A 150 -20.92 8.47 -5.26
CA SER A 150 -19.59 8.51 -4.65
C SER A 150 -19.22 9.93 -4.21
N LEU A 151 -19.48 10.94 -5.05
CA LEU A 151 -19.24 12.35 -4.71
C LEU A 151 -20.08 12.82 -3.52
N ALA A 152 -21.35 12.41 -3.45
CA ALA A 152 -22.24 12.70 -2.31
C ALA A 152 -21.78 12.04 -1.01
N GLU A 153 -21.19 10.84 -1.10
CA GLU A 153 -20.56 10.12 0.03
C GLU A 153 -19.17 10.70 0.40
N GLY A 154 -18.73 11.77 -0.27
CA GLY A 154 -17.45 12.43 -0.01
C GLY A 154 -16.25 11.76 -0.67
N ALA A 155 -16.43 10.83 -1.62
CA ALA A 155 -15.33 10.27 -2.38
C ALA A 155 -14.60 11.38 -3.17
N GLY A 156 -13.27 11.28 -3.23
CA GLY A 156 -12.40 12.37 -3.73
C GLY A 156 -12.04 13.39 -2.65
N ARG A 157 -12.92 13.61 -1.66
CA ARG A 157 -12.63 14.35 -0.42
C ARG A 157 -12.05 13.35 0.59
N LYS A 158 -11.11 13.78 1.45
CA LYS A 158 -10.36 12.92 2.41
C LYS A 158 -11.26 12.25 3.45
N ALA A 159 -12.12 11.31 3.08
CA ALA A 159 -12.70 10.37 4.02
C ALA A 159 -11.65 9.28 4.28
N PRO A 160 -11.23 9.04 5.53
CA PRO A 160 -10.40 7.88 5.86
C PRO A 160 -11.24 6.64 5.58
N ARG A 161 -10.86 5.84 4.59
CA ARG A 161 -11.34 4.46 4.56
C ARG A 161 -10.80 3.80 5.83
N GLU A 162 -11.62 2.97 6.49
CA GLU A 162 -11.05 2.04 7.45
C GLU A 162 -10.04 1.18 6.68
N ASP A 163 -8.75 1.37 6.95
CA ASP A 163 -7.67 0.58 6.33
C ASP A 163 -7.77 -0.86 6.82
N ARG A 164 -8.60 -1.64 6.13
CA ARG A 164 -8.66 -3.08 6.27
C ARG A 164 -8.10 -3.70 4.99
N GLY A 165 -7.08 -4.53 5.13
CA GLY A 165 -6.50 -5.31 4.05
C GLY A 165 -7.27 -6.63 3.84
N LEU A 166 -7.07 -7.25 2.68
CA LEU A 166 -7.59 -8.59 2.39
C LEU A 166 -6.79 -9.65 3.16
N LEU A 167 -7.48 -10.67 3.68
CA LEU A 167 -6.82 -11.81 4.33
C LEU A 167 -5.78 -12.48 3.43
N GLY A 168 -6.05 -12.59 2.13
CA GLY A 168 -5.11 -13.19 1.18
C GLY A 168 -3.76 -12.48 1.08
N VAL A 169 -3.69 -11.20 1.47
CA VAL A 169 -2.44 -10.43 1.56
C VAL A 169 -1.80 -10.59 2.95
N GLY A 170 -2.61 -10.51 4.00
CA GLY A 170 -2.12 -10.55 5.38
C GLY A 170 -1.69 -11.94 5.86
N LEU A 171 -2.37 -13.01 5.41
CA LEU A 171 -2.16 -14.37 5.88
C LEU A 171 -0.75 -14.90 5.59
N PRO A 172 -0.21 -14.84 4.35
CA PRO A 172 1.16 -15.29 4.10
C PRO A 172 2.20 -14.49 4.91
N ALA A 173 1.92 -13.20 5.15
CA ALA A 173 2.83 -12.33 5.88
C ALA A 173 2.88 -12.69 7.38
N VAL A 174 1.74 -12.96 8.01
CA VAL A 174 1.70 -13.39 9.42
C VAL A 174 2.19 -14.83 9.60
N GLU A 175 1.92 -15.73 8.66
CA GLU A 175 2.46 -17.10 8.70
C GLU A 175 4.00 -17.10 8.66
N ARG A 176 4.62 -16.23 7.83
CA ARG A 176 6.08 -16.04 7.82
C ARG A 176 6.59 -15.56 9.18
N VAL A 177 5.95 -14.56 9.77
CA VAL A 177 6.35 -14.01 11.08
C VAL A 177 6.19 -15.05 12.19
N VAL A 178 5.11 -15.83 12.17
CA VAL A 178 4.90 -16.94 13.11
C VAL A 178 6.01 -17.97 12.96
N ALA A 179 6.39 -18.33 11.73
CA ALA A 179 7.48 -19.27 11.48
C ALA A 179 8.84 -18.75 11.98
N GLU A 180 9.18 -17.48 11.69
CA GLU A 180 10.41 -16.84 12.16
C GLU A 180 10.50 -16.80 13.69
N LEU A 181 9.42 -16.37 14.36
CA LEU A 181 9.38 -16.32 15.82
C LEU A 181 9.38 -17.73 16.44
N SER A 182 8.73 -18.71 15.81
CA SER A 182 8.73 -20.11 16.30
C SER A 182 10.12 -20.74 16.25
N ALA A 183 10.98 -20.31 15.32
CA ALA A 183 12.35 -20.78 15.21
C ALA A 183 13.31 -20.14 16.24
N HIS A 184 12.88 -19.08 16.93
CA HIS A 184 13.71 -18.39 17.91
C HIS A 184 13.88 -19.23 19.20
N PRO A 185 15.09 -19.35 19.79
CA PRO A 185 15.32 -20.21 20.97
C PRO A 185 14.50 -19.89 22.21
N ALA A 186 14.05 -18.64 22.34
CA ALA A 186 13.18 -18.21 23.43
C ALA A 186 11.72 -18.63 23.25
N ALA A 187 11.29 -19.02 22.04
CA ALA A 187 9.91 -19.39 21.77
C ALA A 187 9.57 -20.78 22.32
N ILE A 188 8.38 -20.90 22.91
CA ILE A 188 7.80 -22.18 23.33
C ILE A 188 6.64 -22.55 22.41
N ALA A 189 5.75 -21.60 22.12
CA ALA A 189 4.67 -21.73 21.16
C ALA A 189 4.33 -20.36 20.57
N VAL A 190 4.07 -20.30 19.26
CA VAL A 190 3.67 -19.08 18.54
C VAL A 190 2.50 -19.40 17.62
N SER A 191 1.54 -18.49 17.52
CA SER A 191 0.38 -18.66 16.63
C SER A 191 -0.15 -17.33 16.14
N GLU A 192 -0.78 -17.34 14.96
CA GLU A 192 -1.64 -16.24 14.56
C GLU A 192 -2.88 -16.17 15.47
N ALA A 193 -3.38 -14.96 15.67
CA ALA A 193 -4.56 -14.70 16.49
C ALA A 193 -5.54 -13.76 15.78
N GLY A 194 -6.47 -13.21 16.55
CA GLY A 194 -7.35 -12.15 16.08
C GLY A 194 -8.18 -12.49 14.85
N SER A 195 -8.32 -11.51 13.95
CA SER A 195 -9.17 -11.63 12.76
C SER A 195 -8.65 -12.63 11.73
N VAL A 196 -7.31 -12.79 11.63
CA VAL A 196 -6.63 -13.77 10.79
C VAL A 196 -6.99 -15.19 11.21
N ARG A 197 -6.89 -15.50 12.51
CA ARG A 197 -7.21 -16.83 13.05
C ARG A 197 -8.66 -17.23 12.79
N ARG A 198 -9.58 -16.27 12.88
CA ARG A 198 -11.01 -16.46 12.56
C ARG A 198 -11.32 -16.43 11.06
N ARG A 199 -10.29 -16.35 10.21
CA ARG A 199 -10.38 -16.32 8.74
C ARG A 199 -11.39 -15.28 8.23
N ARG A 200 -11.41 -14.10 8.87
CA ARG A 200 -12.21 -12.96 8.38
C ARG A 200 -11.67 -12.51 7.03
N GLU A 201 -12.56 -12.19 6.09
CA GLU A 201 -12.19 -11.78 4.72
C GLU A 201 -11.30 -10.53 4.69
N THR A 202 -11.49 -9.64 5.66
CA THR A 202 -10.69 -8.43 5.84
C THR A 202 -10.11 -8.34 7.24
N VAL A 203 -8.88 -7.83 7.33
CA VAL A 203 -8.07 -7.73 8.55
C VAL A 203 -7.52 -6.31 8.67
N ARG A 204 -7.42 -5.78 9.89
CA ARG A 204 -6.86 -4.43 10.15
C ARG A 204 -5.40 -4.57 10.56
N ASP A 205 -5.18 -5.39 11.57
CA ASP A 205 -3.94 -5.77 12.20
C ASP A 205 -3.72 -7.29 12.07
N LEU A 206 -2.45 -7.68 12.11
CA LEU A 206 -2.01 -9.07 12.08
C LEU A 206 -1.51 -9.44 13.48
N ASP A 207 -2.40 -10.04 14.26
CA ASP A 207 -2.13 -10.43 15.64
C ASP A 207 -1.31 -11.72 15.71
N VAL A 208 -0.25 -11.71 16.52
CA VAL A 208 0.59 -12.85 16.85
C VAL A 208 0.64 -13.02 18.36
N ILE A 209 0.37 -14.23 18.83
CA ILE A 209 0.54 -14.63 20.22
C ILE A 209 1.74 -15.56 20.31
N ALA A 210 2.67 -15.25 21.21
CA ALA A 210 3.80 -16.09 21.53
C ALA A 210 3.84 -16.44 23.03
N THR A 211 4.47 -17.55 23.36
CA THR A 211 4.83 -17.92 24.71
C THR A 211 6.33 -18.05 24.84
N SER A 212 6.85 -17.57 25.96
CA SER A 212 8.27 -17.59 26.26
C SER A 212 8.50 -17.48 27.77
N LYS A 213 9.63 -18.01 28.25
CA LYS A 213 10.17 -17.71 29.58
C LYS A 213 11.07 -16.46 29.58
N ASP A 214 11.49 -16.02 28.39
CA ASP A 214 12.25 -14.81 28.11
C ASP A 214 11.47 -13.97 27.08
N ALA A 215 10.46 -13.24 27.56
CA ALA A 215 9.65 -12.37 26.70
C ALA A 215 10.46 -11.23 26.05
N PRO A 216 11.38 -10.55 26.76
CA PRO A 216 12.23 -9.52 26.17
C PRO A 216 13.01 -9.99 24.94
N ALA A 217 13.54 -11.22 24.94
CA ALA A 217 14.26 -11.77 23.78
C ALA A 217 13.36 -11.92 22.54
N LEU A 218 12.13 -12.40 22.71
CA LEU A 218 11.18 -12.49 21.59
C LEU A 218 10.72 -11.13 21.08
N ILE A 219 10.48 -10.18 21.99
CA ILE A 219 10.13 -8.81 21.60
C ILE A 219 11.27 -8.18 20.79
N ALA A 220 12.52 -8.37 21.21
CA ALA A 220 13.69 -7.87 20.48
C ALA A 220 13.76 -8.49 19.07
N ALA A 221 13.70 -9.81 18.96
CA ALA A 221 13.73 -10.52 17.68
C ALA A 221 12.62 -10.07 16.73
N PHE A 222 11.41 -9.84 17.25
CA PHE A 222 10.29 -9.33 16.47
C PHE A 222 10.51 -7.89 15.95
N CYS A 223 11.03 -7.00 16.79
CA CYS A 223 11.26 -5.61 16.43
C CYS A 223 12.48 -5.40 15.51
N GLU A 224 13.45 -6.32 15.52
CA GLU A 224 14.72 -6.20 14.81
C GLU A 224 14.75 -6.98 13.47
N GLY A 225 13.65 -7.65 13.11
CA GLY A 225 13.56 -8.39 11.85
C GLY A 225 13.73 -7.48 10.62
N GLU A 226 14.47 -7.95 9.60
CA GLU A 226 14.76 -7.18 8.38
C GLU A 226 13.51 -6.72 7.60
N TRP A 227 12.36 -7.37 7.84
CA TRP A 227 11.08 -7.02 7.21
C TRP A 227 10.36 -5.85 7.91
N VAL A 228 10.83 -5.45 9.09
CA VAL A 228 10.27 -4.36 9.88
C VAL A 228 10.75 -3.02 9.33
N ALA A 229 9.79 -2.19 8.93
CA ALA A 229 10.06 -0.82 8.49
C ALA A 229 10.02 0.18 9.65
N GLU A 230 9.13 -0.03 10.61
CA GLU A 230 8.90 0.89 11.72
C GLU A 230 8.47 0.12 12.98
N VAL A 231 9.05 0.48 14.13
CA VAL A 231 8.58 0.03 15.44
C VAL A 231 7.68 1.10 16.03
N VAL A 232 6.38 0.84 16.08
CA VAL A 232 5.37 1.79 16.56
C VAL A 232 5.31 1.81 18.08
N ALA A 233 5.42 0.64 18.70
CA ALA A 233 5.43 0.50 20.14
C ALA A 233 6.27 -0.72 20.56
N ARG A 234 7.05 -0.56 21.63
CA ARG A 234 7.86 -1.64 22.21
C ARG A 234 7.72 -1.61 23.73
N GLY A 235 7.25 -2.70 24.30
CA GLY A 235 7.18 -2.95 25.74
C GLY A 235 7.69 -4.35 26.08
N GLU A 236 7.69 -4.72 27.35
CA GLU A 236 8.29 -5.98 27.81
C GLU A 236 7.55 -7.24 27.33
N THR A 237 6.22 -7.15 27.15
CA THR A 237 5.35 -8.28 26.78
C THR A 237 4.50 -8.01 25.55
N LYS A 238 4.62 -6.82 24.95
CA LYS A 238 3.86 -6.42 23.77
C LYS A 238 4.70 -5.53 22.88
N ALA A 239 4.56 -5.71 21.57
CA ALA A 239 5.14 -4.82 20.59
C ALA A 239 4.24 -4.69 19.37
N THR A 240 4.34 -3.54 18.71
CA THR A 240 3.69 -3.24 17.45
C THR A 240 4.75 -2.82 16.46
N VAL A 241 4.73 -3.43 15.28
CA VAL A 241 5.58 -3.03 14.16
C VAL A 241 4.77 -2.87 12.88
N VAL A 242 5.32 -2.12 11.93
CA VAL A 242 4.81 -2.01 10.56
C VAL A 242 5.89 -2.53 9.62
N GLY A 243 5.53 -3.48 8.76
CA GLY A 243 6.43 -4.02 7.74
C GLY A 243 6.56 -3.08 6.52
N HIS A 244 7.53 -3.35 5.64
CA HIS A 244 7.71 -2.55 4.42
C HIS A 244 6.49 -2.53 3.47
N GLN A 245 5.60 -3.52 3.61
CA GLN A 245 4.34 -3.64 2.86
C GLN A 245 3.18 -2.85 3.51
N CYS A 246 3.45 -2.04 4.54
CA CYS A 246 2.46 -1.33 5.36
C CYS A 246 1.48 -2.23 6.14
N LEU A 247 1.81 -3.51 6.29
CA LEU A 247 1.07 -4.41 7.16
C LEU A 247 1.47 -4.16 8.61
N ARG A 248 0.47 -3.96 9.48
CA ARG A 248 0.66 -3.77 10.92
C ARG A 248 0.60 -5.10 11.63
N PHE A 249 1.60 -5.39 12.46
CA PHE A 249 1.69 -6.61 13.26
C PHE A 249 1.72 -6.26 14.74
N ASP A 250 0.92 -6.98 15.51
CA ASP A 250 0.88 -6.86 16.96
C ASP A 250 1.31 -8.19 17.59
N LEU A 251 2.41 -8.14 18.35
CA LEU A 251 2.92 -9.28 19.10
C LEU A 251 2.53 -9.14 20.57
N ARG A 252 1.99 -10.20 21.15
CA ARG A 252 1.87 -10.36 22.60
C ARG A 252 2.57 -11.64 23.06
N VAL A 253 3.46 -11.48 24.03
CA VAL A 253 4.19 -12.59 24.65
C VAL A 253 3.64 -12.83 26.06
N VAL A 254 3.30 -14.07 26.37
CA VAL A 254 2.80 -14.48 27.70
C VAL A 254 3.56 -15.68 28.25
N PRO A 255 3.48 -15.95 29.57
CA PRO A 255 3.96 -17.20 30.14
C PRO A 255 3.26 -18.42 29.51
N PRO A 256 3.94 -19.58 29.38
CA PRO A 256 3.38 -20.79 28.77
C PRO A 256 2.02 -21.23 29.34
N GLU A 257 1.84 -21.10 30.65
CA GLU A 257 0.60 -21.42 31.36
C GLU A 257 -0.60 -20.55 30.94
N CYS A 258 -0.35 -19.38 30.36
CA CYS A 258 -1.39 -18.47 29.90
C CYS A 258 -1.78 -18.65 28.43
N TYR A 259 -1.12 -19.54 27.69
CA TYR A 259 -1.27 -19.66 26.24
C TYR A 259 -2.72 -19.83 25.77
N GLY A 260 -3.46 -20.73 26.41
CA GLY A 260 -4.87 -20.98 26.08
C GLY A 260 -5.75 -19.75 26.31
N ASN A 261 -5.48 -18.95 27.34
CA ASN A 261 -6.32 -17.80 27.72
C ASN A 261 -6.25 -16.65 26.72
N VAL A 262 -5.10 -16.48 26.06
CA VAL A 262 -4.88 -15.38 25.10
C VAL A 262 -5.23 -15.75 23.65
N LEU A 263 -5.58 -17.02 23.39
CA LEU A 263 -6.02 -17.50 22.08
C LEU A 263 -7.54 -17.63 21.93
N GLN A 264 -8.29 -17.44 23.02
CA GLN A 264 -9.77 -17.43 23.01
C GLN A 264 -10.33 -16.21 22.28
#